data_AF-A0A922LSN6-F1
#
_entry.id   AF-A0A922LSN6-F1
#
_cell.length_a   1.000
_cell.length_b   1.000
_cell.length_c   1.000
_cell.angle_alpha   90.00
_cell.angle_beta   90.00
_cell.angle_gamma   90.00
#
_symmetry.space_group_name_H-M   'P 1'
#
loop_
_entity.id
_entity.type
_entity.pdbx_description
1 polymer ?
#
loop_
_entity_poly.entity_id
_entity_poly.type
_entity_poly.pdbx_seq_one_letter_code
_entity_poly.pdbx_strand_id
1 'polypeptide(L)'
;MFSLKPIRLAYAFTSCRHSYHSMLPTSSKKRRTWVTYSLLVLPATAFALGYWQIHRRRWKIDLIGKLNARIPAKPIQLPKNVDSSIQLPEFTHISVRGCFDHSREVVIGPRSLIEDFIPSKGYGSEWVVRSPNKYMQANMARPSASGYFIVTPFFLEDRPGTSILVNRGWVPYGARDPTIRPNGQFTNKV
;
A
#
# COMPACT_ATOMS: atom_id res chain seq x y z
N MET A 1 -0.89 -108.74 -16.10
CA MET A 1 -0.96 -109.64 -14.94
C MET A 1 -1.68 -108.89 -13.82
N PHE A 2 -2.90 -109.32 -13.51
CA PHE A 2 -3.86 -108.65 -12.63
C PHE A 2 -3.42 -108.65 -11.17
N SER A 3 -3.61 -107.54 -10.45
CA SER A 3 -3.92 -107.58 -9.02
C SER A 3 -4.58 -106.27 -8.57
N LEU A 4 -5.89 -106.30 -8.40
CA LEU A 4 -6.71 -105.30 -7.73
C LEU A 4 -7.07 -105.83 -6.35
N LYS A 5 -6.90 -104.99 -5.31
CA LYS A 5 -7.64 -104.93 -4.01
C LYS A 5 -6.82 -104.10 -2.98
N PRO A 6 -7.44 -103.53 -1.93
CA PRO A 6 -8.63 -102.69 -1.92
C PRO A 6 -8.42 -101.38 -1.13
N ILE A 7 -9.39 -100.49 -1.31
CA ILE A 7 -9.58 -99.19 -0.66
C ILE A 7 -9.60 -99.32 0.87
N ARG A 8 -8.82 -98.48 1.57
CA ARG A 8 -9.05 -98.12 2.97
C ARG A 8 -9.31 -96.61 3.06
N LEU A 9 -10.58 -96.28 3.29
CA LEU A 9 -11.02 -94.96 3.75
C LEU A 9 -10.45 -94.72 5.15
N ALA A 10 -9.55 -93.74 5.27
CA ALA A 10 -9.23 -93.10 6.53
C ALA A 10 -9.69 -91.64 6.41
N TYR A 11 -10.83 -91.34 7.01
CA TYR A 11 -11.31 -89.98 7.19
C TYR A 11 -10.37 -89.26 8.17
N ALA A 12 -9.53 -88.37 7.66
CA ALA A 12 -8.83 -87.39 8.46
C ALA A 12 -9.61 -86.07 8.36
N PHE A 13 -10.37 -85.76 9.41
CA PHE A 13 -10.91 -84.43 9.62
C PHE A 13 -9.75 -83.49 9.95
N THR A 14 -9.44 -82.58 9.03
CA THR A 14 -8.59 -81.42 9.32
C THR A 14 -9.31 -80.15 8.90
N SER A 15 -9.57 -79.34 9.91
CA SER A 15 -10.32 -78.08 9.93
C SER A 15 -9.55 -76.91 9.32
N CYS A 16 -10.31 -75.92 8.81
CA CYS A 16 -9.94 -74.51 8.60
C CYS A 16 -8.84 -74.22 7.54
N ARG A 17 -8.84 -73.10 6.80
CA ARG A 17 -9.50 -71.81 7.00
C ARG A 17 -9.51 -71.09 5.64
N HIS A 18 -10.65 -70.54 5.27
CA HIS A 18 -10.78 -69.66 4.10
C HIS A 18 -10.33 -68.26 4.50
N SER A 19 -9.13 -67.84 4.09
CA SER A 19 -8.57 -66.52 4.41
C SER A 19 -8.96 -65.50 3.36
N TYR A 20 -10.03 -64.75 3.60
CA TYR A 20 -10.22 -63.42 3.03
C TYR A 20 -9.42 -62.43 3.88
N HIS A 21 -8.17 -62.16 3.51
CA HIS A 21 -7.47 -61.00 4.08
C HIS A 21 -7.75 -59.78 3.22
N SER A 22 -8.54 -58.89 3.81
CA SER A 22 -8.87 -57.55 3.37
C SER A 22 -7.62 -56.73 3.05
N MET A 23 -7.55 -56.22 1.81
CA MET A 23 -6.60 -55.18 1.43
C MET A 23 -7.05 -53.86 2.07
N LEU A 24 -6.48 -53.49 3.21
CA LEU A 24 -6.55 -52.12 3.70
C LEU A 24 -5.39 -51.30 3.09
N PRO A 25 -5.65 -50.16 2.43
CA PRO A 25 -4.60 -49.37 1.80
C PRO A 25 -3.75 -48.67 2.87
N THR A 26 -2.48 -49.07 2.99
CA THR A 26 -1.49 -48.39 3.84
C THR A 26 -0.84 -47.23 3.06
N SER A 27 -1.52 -46.09 2.97
CA SER A 27 -0.88 -44.85 2.48
C SER A 27 -1.28 -43.66 3.36
N SER A 28 -0.60 -43.53 4.51
CA SER A 28 -0.91 -42.47 5.49
C SER A 28 0.30 -42.09 6.37
N LYS A 29 1.51 -41.99 5.80
CA LYS A 29 2.65 -41.35 6.51
C LYS A 29 2.99 -39.98 5.94
N LYS A 30 3.03 -39.84 4.61
CA LYS A 30 3.40 -38.59 3.92
C LYS A 30 2.38 -37.45 4.08
N ARG A 31 1.08 -37.75 4.18
CA ARG A 31 0.02 -36.74 4.38
C ARG A 31 0.02 -36.16 5.81
N ARG A 32 0.42 -36.94 6.81
CA ARG A 32 0.44 -36.52 8.23
C ARG A 32 1.58 -35.54 8.50
N THR A 33 2.75 -35.73 7.89
CA THR A 33 3.91 -34.84 8.07
C THR A 33 3.68 -33.45 7.48
N TRP A 34 3.14 -33.35 6.27
CA TRP A 34 2.82 -32.05 5.66
C TRP A 34 1.77 -31.27 6.45
N VAL A 35 0.72 -31.95 6.93
CA VAL A 35 -0.29 -31.33 7.80
C VAL A 35 0.34 -30.80 9.09
N THR A 36 1.28 -31.53 9.70
CA THR A 36 1.99 -31.07 10.91
C THR A 36 2.85 -29.83 10.64
N TYR A 37 3.60 -29.78 9.53
CA TYR A 37 4.38 -28.59 9.20
C TYR A 37 3.48 -27.40 8.86
N SER A 38 2.41 -27.59 8.08
CA SER A 38 1.45 -26.53 7.78
C SER A 38 0.77 -25.99 9.04
N LEU A 39 0.48 -26.85 10.02
CA LEU A 39 -0.11 -26.47 11.31
C LEU A 39 0.82 -25.56 12.13
N LEU A 40 2.14 -25.63 11.96
CA LEU A 40 3.09 -24.77 12.66
C LEU A 40 3.45 -23.50 11.87
N VAL A 41 3.57 -23.62 10.55
CA VAL A 41 3.95 -22.49 9.68
C VAL A 41 2.87 -21.43 9.60
N LEU A 42 1.60 -21.83 9.52
CA LEU A 42 0.48 -20.88 9.41
C LEU A 42 0.36 -19.96 10.64
N PRO A 43 0.34 -20.46 11.89
CA PRO A 43 0.33 -19.57 13.05
C PRO A 43 1.64 -18.78 13.17
N ALA A 44 2.81 -19.37 12.90
CA ALA A 44 4.08 -18.65 12.98
C ALA A 44 4.12 -17.44 12.03
N THR A 45 3.68 -17.62 10.78
CA THR A 45 3.58 -16.53 9.80
C THR A 45 2.52 -15.51 10.19
N ALA A 46 1.36 -15.94 10.70
CA ALA A 46 0.33 -15.05 11.20
C ALA A 46 0.82 -14.18 12.38
N PHE A 47 1.58 -14.75 13.33
CA PHE A 47 2.19 -14.01 14.43
C PHE A 47 3.26 -13.03 13.94
N ALA A 48 4.13 -13.46 13.03
CA ALA A 48 5.15 -12.58 12.44
C ALA A 48 4.51 -11.38 11.71
N LEU A 49 3.48 -11.64 10.90
CA LEU A 49 2.72 -10.60 10.22
C LEU A 49 1.97 -9.70 11.21
N GLY A 50 1.35 -10.28 12.25
CA GLY A 50 0.66 -9.53 13.30
C GLY A 50 1.61 -8.60 14.04
N TYR A 51 2.80 -9.09 14.43
CA TYR A 51 3.85 -8.29 15.05
C TYR A 51 4.29 -7.14 14.13
N TRP A 52 4.54 -7.44 12.85
CA TRP A 52 4.90 -6.42 11.86
C TRP A 52 3.80 -5.37 11.70
N GLN A 53 2.52 -5.77 11.64
CA GLN A 53 1.41 -4.83 11.53
C GLN A 53 1.32 -3.89 12.74
N ILE A 54 1.51 -4.41 13.96
CA ILE A 54 1.54 -3.59 15.17
C ILE A 54 2.70 -2.60 15.12
N HIS A 55 3.91 -3.05 14.76
CA HIS A 55 5.07 -2.18 14.65
C HIS A 55 4.87 -1.10 13.57
N ARG A 56 4.39 -1.49 12.38
CA ARG A 56 4.10 -0.58 11.28
C ARG A 56 3.03 0.45 11.66
N ARG A 57 1.99 0.02 12.40
CA ARG A 57 0.96 0.92 12.93
C ARG A 57 1.55 1.90 13.93
N ARG A 58 2.37 1.44 14.87
CA ARG A 58 3.02 2.31 15.87
C ARG A 58 3.88 3.39 15.22
N TRP A 59 4.71 3.03 14.24
CA TRP A 59 5.47 4.03 13.48
C TRP A 59 4.55 5.04 12.78
N LYS A 60 3.49 4.59 12.10
CA LYS A 60 2.56 5.52 11.44
C LYS A 60 1.91 6.48 12.43
N ILE A 61 1.51 6.00 13.60
CA ILE A 61 0.91 6.85 14.66
C ILE A 61 1.91 7.87 15.17
N ASP A 62 3.15 7.45 15.43
CA ASP A 62 4.23 8.35 15.85
C ASP A 62 4.50 9.45 14.80
N LEU A 63 4.52 9.09 13.51
CA LEU A 63 4.68 10.05 12.43
C LEU A 63 3.53 11.06 12.37
N ILE A 64 2.29 10.60 12.51
CA ILE A 64 1.10 11.49 12.58
C ILE A 64 1.19 12.40 13.81
N GLY A 65 1.61 11.86 14.96
CA GLY A 65 1.80 12.64 16.18
C GLY A 65 2.83 13.76 16.00
N LYS A 66 3.98 13.45 15.39
CA LYS A 66 5.01 14.44 15.04
C LYS A 66 4.50 15.51 14.07
N LEU A 67 3.74 15.10 13.06
CA LEU A 67 3.14 16.01 12.09
C LEU A 67 2.16 16.99 12.77
N ASN A 68 1.22 16.45 13.55
CA ASN A 68 0.21 17.24 14.26
C ASN A 68 0.81 18.22 15.27
N ALA A 69 1.96 17.87 15.88
CA ALA A 69 2.67 18.78 16.78
C ALA A 69 3.39 19.92 16.04
N ARG A 70 3.75 19.73 14.76
CA ARG A 70 4.57 20.68 13.98
C ARG A 70 3.75 21.60 13.07
N ILE A 71 2.64 21.12 12.51
CA ILE A 71 1.73 21.93 11.69
C ILE A 71 1.33 23.26 12.37
N PRO A 72 0.99 23.32 13.67
CA PRO A 72 0.61 24.58 14.32
C PRO A 72 1.82 25.44 14.72
N ALA A 73 3.06 24.97 14.56
CA ALA A 73 4.24 25.70 14.98
C ALA A 73 4.47 26.96 14.13
N LYS A 74 5.04 28.00 14.75
CA LYS A 74 5.34 29.25 14.06
C LYS A 74 6.32 29.00 12.89
N PRO A 75 6.08 29.58 11.70
CA PRO A 75 6.99 29.42 10.57
C PRO A 75 8.39 29.91 10.90
N ILE A 76 9.40 29.12 10.54
CA ILE A 76 10.82 29.42 10.73
C ILE A 76 11.40 29.94 9.42
N GLN A 77 12.42 30.79 9.49
CA GLN A 77 13.12 31.26 8.29
C GLN A 77 14.04 30.15 7.75
N LEU A 78 14.05 29.97 6.43
CA LEU A 78 14.87 28.93 5.80
C LEU A 78 16.37 29.27 5.95
N PRO A 79 17.19 28.41 6.58
CA PRO A 79 18.61 28.69 6.77
C PRO A 79 19.34 28.80 5.42
N LYS A 80 20.36 29.66 5.40
CA LYS A 80 21.11 29.97 4.17
C LYS A 80 21.98 28.79 3.70
N ASN A 81 22.44 27.96 4.63
CA ASN A 81 23.23 26.78 4.33
C ASN A 81 22.32 25.58 4.01
N VAL A 82 22.64 24.83 2.95
CA VAL A 82 21.94 23.62 2.54
C VAL A 82 22.07 22.52 3.62
N ASP A 83 23.23 22.37 4.23
CA ASP A 83 23.48 21.36 5.26
C ASP A 83 22.58 21.59 6.48
N SER A 84 22.46 22.84 6.91
CA SER A 84 21.56 23.25 7.99
C SER A 84 20.08 23.11 7.59
N SER A 85 19.76 23.18 6.30
CA SER A 85 18.39 22.96 5.81
C SER A 85 17.97 21.49 5.88
N ILE A 86 18.91 20.56 5.66
CA ILE A 86 18.67 19.11 5.78
C ILE A 86 18.46 18.71 7.25
N GLN A 87 19.09 19.43 8.18
CA GLN A 87 18.93 19.21 9.62
C GLN A 87 17.58 19.70 10.15
N LEU A 88 16.81 20.47 9.37
CA LEU A 88 15.48 20.89 9.78
C LEU A 88 14.58 19.66 9.95
N PRO A 89 13.75 19.63 11.01
CA PRO A 89 12.79 18.56 11.15
C PRO A 89 11.83 18.53 9.95
N GLU A 90 11.54 17.34 9.44
CA GLU A 90 10.56 17.17 8.35
C GLU A 90 9.21 17.82 8.70
N PHE A 91 8.51 18.32 7.68
CA PHE A 91 7.19 18.97 7.80
C PHE A 91 7.17 20.26 8.63
N THR A 92 8.30 20.94 8.74
CA THR A 92 8.38 22.26 9.39
C THR A 92 7.85 23.34 8.46
N HIS A 93 7.03 24.25 8.98
CA HIS A 93 6.57 25.42 8.25
C HIS A 93 7.72 26.42 8.07
N ILE A 94 7.92 26.86 6.82
CA ILE A 94 8.96 27.84 6.48
C ILE A 94 8.35 29.09 5.85
N SER A 95 8.94 30.24 6.15
CA SER A 95 8.67 31.50 5.47
C SER A 95 9.85 31.87 4.58
N VAL A 96 9.56 32.25 3.34
CA VAL A 96 10.55 32.65 2.32
C VAL A 96 9.95 33.73 1.44
N ARG A 97 10.80 34.57 0.84
CA ARG A 97 10.42 35.59 -0.14
C ARG A 97 11.15 35.38 -1.45
N GLY A 98 10.48 35.66 -2.57
CA GLY A 98 11.04 35.32 -3.87
C GLY A 98 10.08 35.39 -5.04
N CYS A 99 10.41 34.69 -6.13
CA CYS A 99 9.57 34.61 -7.32
C CYS A 99 9.52 33.18 -7.87
N PHE A 100 8.38 32.81 -8.46
CA PHE A 100 8.21 31.53 -9.14
C PHE A 100 8.73 31.60 -10.57
N ASP A 101 9.42 30.54 -10.99
CA ASP A 101 9.84 30.35 -12.38
C ASP A 101 8.92 29.32 -13.05
N HIS A 102 7.87 29.83 -13.69
CA HIS A 102 6.88 29.00 -14.39
C HIS A 102 7.41 28.40 -15.70
N SER A 103 8.55 28.87 -16.22
CA SER A 103 9.16 28.30 -17.44
C SER A 103 9.71 26.89 -17.20
N ARG A 104 10.10 26.59 -15.96
CA ARG A 104 10.66 25.30 -15.53
C ARG A 104 9.71 24.53 -14.62
N GLU A 105 8.41 24.70 -14.83
CA GLU A 105 7.38 23.98 -14.09
C GLU A 105 7.35 22.49 -14.46
N VAL A 106 7.24 21.63 -13.45
CA VAL A 106 7.19 20.17 -13.60
C VAL A 106 5.83 19.65 -13.16
N VAL A 107 5.22 18.87 -14.04
CA VAL A 107 3.93 18.21 -13.80
C VAL A 107 4.17 16.77 -13.33
N ILE A 108 3.64 16.41 -12.16
CA ILE A 108 3.75 15.06 -11.59
C ILE A 108 2.37 14.39 -11.62
N GLY A 109 2.22 13.28 -12.35
CA GLY A 109 0.96 12.52 -12.39
C GLY A 109 1.10 11.16 -13.06
N PRO A 110 0.00 10.45 -13.34
CA PRO A 110 -1.38 10.67 -12.87
C PRO A 110 -1.52 10.46 -11.34
N ARG A 111 -2.18 11.37 -10.62
CA ARG A 111 -2.40 11.33 -9.16
C ARG A 111 -3.84 11.64 -8.78
N SER A 112 -4.39 10.93 -7.81
CA SER A 112 -5.73 11.22 -7.28
C SER A 112 -5.74 12.52 -6.46
N LEU A 113 -6.87 13.23 -6.46
CA LEU A 113 -7.11 14.32 -5.52
C LEU A 113 -7.16 13.74 -4.10
N ILE A 114 -6.44 14.36 -3.17
CA ILE A 114 -6.52 14.02 -1.75
C ILE A 114 -7.59 14.92 -1.15
N GLU A 115 -8.76 14.36 -0.85
CA GLU A 115 -9.83 15.05 -0.14
C GLU A 115 -9.73 14.73 1.36
N ASP A 116 -10.01 15.71 2.22
CA ASP A 116 -10.02 15.52 3.69
C ASP A 116 -11.16 14.61 4.16
N PHE A 117 -12.19 14.45 3.32
CA PHE A 117 -13.33 13.59 3.61
C PHE A 117 -12.99 12.14 3.25
N ILE A 118 -12.61 11.38 4.26
CA ILE A 118 -12.65 9.92 4.19
C ILE A 118 -14.13 9.52 4.33
N PRO A 119 -14.80 9.02 3.26
CA PRO A 119 -16.17 8.55 3.42
C PRO A 119 -16.21 7.44 4.46
N SER A 120 -17.11 7.56 5.44
CA SER A 120 -17.25 6.65 6.59
C SER A 120 -17.38 5.17 6.22
N LYS A 121 -17.66 4.84 4.95
CA LYS A 121 -17.81 3.47 4.42
C LYS A 121 -16.76 3.08 3.36
N GLY A 122 -15.81 3.94 3.02
CA GLY A 122 -14.85 3.70 1.94
C GLY A 122 -13.67 2.83 2.38
N TYR A 123 -13.72 1.53 2.08
CA TYR A 123 -12.54 0.67 1.97
C TYR A 123 -12.43 0.20 0.51
N GLY A 124 -11.24 0.26 -0.11
CA GLY A 124 -11.01 -0.29 -1.47
C GLY A 124 -11.35 0.65 -2.64
N SER A 125 -12.06 0.15 -3.67
CA SER A 125 -12.31 0.90 -4.91
C SER A 125 -13.23 2.11 -4.75
N GLU A 126 -13.91 2.28 -3.61
CA GLU A 126 -14.81 3.42 -3.36
C GLU A 126 -14.07 4.76 -3.19
N TRP A 127 -12.78 4.73 -2.83
CA TRP A 127 -11.90 5.92 -2.74
C TRP A 127 -11.73 6.67 -4.08
N VAL A 128 -11.99 5.99 -5.19
CA VAL A 128 -11.83 6.56 -6.54
C VAL A 128 -13.15 7.14 -7.08
N VAL A 129 -14.29 6.86 -6.43
CA VAL A 129 -15.60 6.91 -7.12
C VAL A 129 -16.61 7.88 -6.50
N ARG A 130 -16.41 8.42 -5.29
CA ARG A 130 -17.44 9.27 -4.67
C ARG A 130 -16.89 10.44 -3.88
N SER A 131 -16.56 11.53 -4.58
CA SER A 131 -16.47 12.86 -3.96
C SER A 131 -17.87 13.20 -3.39
N PRO A 132 -17.98 13.62 -2.11
CA PRO A 132 -19.26 13.95 -1.46
C PRO A 132 -19.88 15.23 -2.01
N ASN A 133 -19.13 16.03 -2.77
CA ASN A 133 -19.64 17.20 -3.48
C ASN A 133 -20.45 16.78 -4.72
N LYS A 134 -21.57 16.09 -4.50
CA LYS A 134 -22.65 15.95 -5.49
C LYS A 134 -23.29 17.30 -5.83
N TYR A 135 -23.05 18.34 -5.02
CA TYR A 135 -23.74 19.63 -5.09
C TYR A 135 -22.86 20.87 -5.33
N MET A 136 -21.54 20.74 -5.55
CA MET A 136 -20.70 21.87 -5.99
C MET A 136 -19.97 21.56 -7.28
N GLN A 137 -20.73 21.67 -8.39
CA GLN A 137 -20.34 22.16 -9.72
C GLN A 137 -21.21 21.47 -10.79
N ALA A 138 -22.46 21.93 -10.91
CA ALA A 138 -23.33 21.55 -12.01
C ALA A 138 -22.91 22.14 -13.38
N ASN A 139 -21.68 22.64 -13.55
CA ASN A 139 -21.19 23.24 -14.80
C ASN A 139 -19.66 23.17 -15.02
N MET A 140 -18.93 22.34 -14.28
CA MET A 140 -17.51 22.09 -14.57
C MET A 140 -17.28 20.60 -14.74
N ALA A 141 -16.51 20.25 -15.76
CA ALA A 141 -16.10 18.89 -16.10
C ALA A 141 -15.82 18.10 -14.82
N ARG A 142 -16.41 16.90 -14.71
CA ARG A 142 -16.18 15.95 -13.61
C ARG A 142 -14.72 16.06 -13.15
N PRO A 143 -14.40 16.27 -11.86
CA PRO A 143 -13.02 16.16 -11.42
C PRO A 143 -12.59 14.77 -11.83
N SER A 144 -11.71 14.71 -12.82
CA SER A 144 -11.12 13.47 -13.28
C SER A 144 -10.55 12.82 -12.03
N ALA A 145 -10.90 11.55 -11.78
CA ALA A 145 -10.42 10.82 -10.60
C ALA A 145 -8.87 10.80 -10.49
N SER A 146 -8.22 11.20 -11.58
CA SER A 146 -6.81 11.50 -11.67
C SER A 146 -6.56 12.92 -12.16
N GLY A 147 -5.50 13.53 -11.67
CA GLY A 147 -4.96 14.83 -12.09
C GLY A 147 -3.46 14.86 -11.85
N TYR A 148 -2.92 16.05 -11.62
CA TYR A 148 -1.48 16.27 -11.55
C TYR A 148 -1.11 17.18 -10.38
N PHE A 149 0.01 16.91 -9.73
CA PHE A 149 0.66 17.90 -8.86
C PHE A 149 1.56 18.80 -9.70
N ILE A 150 1.47 20.09 -9.43
CA ILE A 150 2.30 21.09 -10.09
C ILE A 150 3.45 21.48 -9.16
N VAL A 151 4.67 21.18 -9.57
CA VAL A 151 5.88 21.56 -8.84
C VAL A 151 6.60 22.64 -9.62
N THR A 152 6.79 23.79 -8.99
CA THR A 152 7.41 24.96 -9.62
C THR A 152 8.64 25.38 -8.82
N PRO A 153 9.78 25.63 -9.48
CA PRO A 153 10.93 26.25 -8.83
C PRO A 153 10.59 27.65 -8.32
N PHE A 154 10.99 27.94 -7.09
CA PHE A 154 10.86 29.24 -6.44
C PHE A 154 12.25 29.77 -6.11
N PHE A 155 12.62 30.89 -6.71
CA PHE A 155 13.89 31.56 -6.49
C PHE A 155 13.82 32.45 -5.28
N LEU A 156 14.82 32.32 -4.39
CA LEU A 156 14.88 33.06 -3.15
C LEU A 156 15.52 34.43 -3.35
N GLU A 157 14.89 35.48 -2.84
CA GLU A 157 15.41 36.85 -2.94
C GLU A 157 16.70 37.05 -2.13
N ASP A 158 16.79 36.42 -0.95
CA ASP A 158 17.93 36.56 -0.04
C ASP A 158 19.22 35.89 -0.55
N ARG A 159 19.12 35.00 -1.57
CA ARG A 159 20.25 34.25 -2.13
C ARG A 159 20.06 33.97 -3.63
N PRO A 160 20.57 34.85 -4.51
CA PRO A 160 20.40 34.70 -5.95
C PRO A 160 21.07 33.43 -6.46
N GLY A 161 20.42 32.74 -7.40
CA GLY A 161 20.89 31.49 -7.99
C GLY A 161 20.42 30.21 -7.28
N THR A 162 19.89 30.30 -6.05
CA THR A 162 19.32 29.16 -5.33
C THR A 162 17.81 29.12 -5.47
N SER A 163 17.27 27.97 -5.89
CA SER A 163 15.83 27.72 -5.97
C SER A 163 15.40 26.58 -5.07
N ILE A 164 14.18 26.65 -4.53
CA ILE A 164 13.50 25.54 -3.87
C ILE A 164 12.38 25.02 -4.78
N LEU A 165 12.06 23.73 -4.67
CA LEU A 165 10.92 23.16 -5.39
C LEU A 165 9.68 23.24 -4.49
N VAL A 166 8.64 23.91 -4.98
CA VAL A 166 7.39 24.07 -4.24
C VAL A 166 6.31 23.28 -4.95
N ASN A 167 5.69 22.33 -4.24
CA ASN A 167 4.44 21.71 -4.70
C ASN A 167 3.31 22.70 -4.46
N ARG A 168 2.75 23.24 -5.55
CA ARG A 168 1.71 24.28 -5.53
C ARG A 168 0.29 23.73 -5.44
N GLY A 169 0.16 22.41 -5.43
CA GLY A 169 -1.12 21.72 -5.29
C GLY A 169 -1.49 20.90 -6.51
N TRP A 170 -2.72 20.40 -6.46
CA TRP A 170 -3.27 19.49 -7.44
C TRP A 170 -4.12 20.24 -8.47
N VAL A 171 -4.02 19.83 -9.73
CA VAL A 171 -4.87 20.31 -10.83
C VAL A 171 -5.58 19.13 -11.50
N PRO A 172 -6.84 19.29 -11.97
CA PRO A 172 -7.54 18.24 -12.69
C PRO A 172 -6.85 17.92 -14.01
N TYR A 173 -7.14 16.74 -14.57
CA TYR A 173 -6.48 16.23 -15.78
C TYR A 173 -6.55 17.21 -16.95
N GLY A 174 -7.72 17.83 -17.13
CA GLY A 174 -7.96 18.83 -18.16
C GLY A 174 -7.21 20.15 -17.95
N ALA A 175 -6.69 20.42 -16.74
CA ALA A 175 -6.01 21.67 -16.35
C ALA A 175 -4.48 21.55 -16.30
N ARG A 176 -3.90 20.58 -17.03
CA ARG A 176 -2.46 20.36 -17.07
C ARG A 176 -1.70 21.55 -17.67
N ASP A 177 -2.21 22.09 -18.77
CA ASP A 177 -1.60 23.23 -19.46
C ASP A 177 -1.63 24.49 -18.56
N PRO A 178 -0.54 25.26 -18.45
CA PRO A 178 -0.53 26.53 -17.71
C PRO A 178 -1.54 27.57 -18.23
N THR A 179 -1.80 27.60 -19.54
CA THR A 179 -2.63 28.64 -20.20
C THR A 179 -4.07 28.67 -19.69
N ILE A 180 -4.57 27.51 -19.30
CA ILE A 180 -5.94 27.30 -18.79
C ILE A 180 -6.05 27.49 -17.27
N ARG A 181 -4.95 27.83 -16.58
CA ARG A 181 -4.92 28.10 -15.13
C ARG A 181 -4.18 29.41 -14.78
N PRO A 182 -4.61 30.56 -15.32
CA PRO A 182 -3.92 31.84 -15.13
C PRO A 182 -3.84 32.29 -13.67
N ASN A 183 -4.84 31.95 -12.85
CA ASN A 183 -4.86 32.27 -11.41
C ASN A 183 -3.68 31.65 -10.65
N GLY A 184 -3.12 30.55 -11.17
CA GLY A 184 -1.95 29.90 -10.62
C GLY A 184 -0.65 30.40 -11.25
N GLN A 185 -0.59 31.47 -12.02
CA GLN A 185 0.64 31.89 -12.72
C GLN A 185 1.13 33.25 -12.18
N PHE A 186 1.47 33.30 -10.89
CA PHE A 186 1.94 34.53 -10.24
C PHE A 186 3.33 34.93 -10.77
N THR A 187 3.43 36.05 -11.47
CA THR A 187 4.71 36.60 -11.97
C THR A 187 5.37 37.56 -10.98
N ASN A 188 4.60 38.10 -10.04
CA ASN A 188 5.09 39.06 -9.06
C ASN A 188 5.90 38.37 -7.94
N LYS A 189 6.71 39.16 -7.23
CA LYS A 189 7.37 38.71 -6.00
C LYS A 189 6.32 38.37 -4.93
N VAL A 190 6.51 37.24 -4.26
CA VAL A 190 5.66 36.69 -3.19
C VAL A 190 6.47 36.54 -1.92
#